data_AF-A0A9X6ADF7-F1
#
_entry.id   AF-A0A9X6ADF7-F1
#
_cell.length_a   1.000
_cell.length_b   1.000
_cell.length_c   1.000
_cell.angle_alpha   90.00
_cell.angle_beta   90.00
_cell.angle_gamma   90.00
#
_symmetry.space_group_name_H-M   'P 1'
#
loop_
_entity.id
_entity.type
_entity.pdbx_description
1 polymer ?
#
loop_
_entity_poly.entity_id
_entity_poly.type
_entity_poly.pdbx_seq_one_letter_code
_entity_poly.pdbx_strand_id
1 'polypeptide(L)'
;EGLIADRTAEFVRLHTARLDALIDTEGDDRFGYFGLRTLHSRYLLRHPITRKVIETPQHFMLRVASGLAEDDTNRALDEVAALYGLMSRLDYLPSSPTLFNSGTRHPQMSSCYLLDSPLDELDSIYDRYHQVARLSKHAGGIGLSYSRIRSRGSLIRGTNGHSNGIVPFLK
;
A
#
# COMPACT_ATOMS: atom_id res chain seq x y z
N GLU A 1 3.99 10.33 -16.86
CA GLU A 1 4.08 10.91 -15.51
C GLU A 1 5.24 10.28 -14.75
N GLY A 2 5.83 10.98 -13.78
CA GLY A 2 6.97 10.50 -12.98
C GLY A 2 6.60 9.37 -12.00
N LEU A 3 7.58 8.72 -11.37
CA LEU A 3 7.33 7.66 -10.38
C LEU A 3 7.14 8.22 -8.96
N ILE A 4 7.85 9.28 -8.63
CA ILE A 4 7.89 9.91 -7.30
C ILE A 4 6.82 11.00 -7.20
N ALA A 5 6.22 11.15 -6.02
CA ALA A 5 5.30 12.25 -5.73
C ALA A 5 6.04 13.58 -5.67
N ASP A 6 5.40 14.65 -6.16
CA ASP A 6 6.03 15.97 -6.25
C ASP A 6 6.48 16.48 -4.87
N ARG A 7 5.65 16.26 -3.83
CA ARG A 7 5.99 16.57 -2.44
C ARG A 7 7.25 15.86 -1.95
N THR A 8 7.36 14.56 -2.19
CA THR A 8 8.54 13.78 -1.77
C THR A 8 9.78 14.22 -2.53
N ALA A 9 9.65 14.52 -3.83
CA ALA A 9 10.76 15.05 -4.62
C ALA A 9 11.22 16.42 -4.11
N GLU A 10 10.30 17.29 -3.72
CA GLU A 10 10.62 18.61 -3.15
C GLU A 10 11.31 18.49 -1.79
N PHE A 11 10.79 17.66 -0.89
CA PHE A 11 11.42 17.37 0.40
C PHE A 11 12.86 16.88 0.23
N VAL A 12 13.08 15.92 -0.68
CA VAL A 12 14.42 15.39 -0.96
C VAL A 12 15.32 16.47 -1.54
N ARG A 13 14.83 17.28 -2.49
CA ARG A 13 15.59 18.38 -3.09
C ARG A 13 16.03 19.40 -2.05
N LEU A 14 15.14 19.77 -1.12
CA LEU A 14 15.43 20.71 -0.05
C LEU A 14 16.53 20.20 0.89
N HIS A 15 16.51 18.90 1.19
CA HIS A 15 17.36 18.27 2.21
C HIS A 15 18.47 17.38 1.64
N THR A 16 18.77 17.50 0.34
CA THR A 16 19.66 16.63 -0.45
C THR A 16 20.95 16.29 0.30
N ALA A 17 21.72 17.29 0.72
CA ALA A 17 23.02 17.07 1.34
C ALA A 17 22.97 16.20 2.60
N ARG A 18 21.90 16.36 3.42
CA ARG A 18 21.75 15.59 4.65
C ARG A 18 21.25 14.18 4.37
N LEU A 19 20.33 14.03 3.40
CA LEU A 19 19.77 12.74 3.02
C LEU A 19 20.82 11.85 2.32
N ASP A 20 21.63 12.42 1.43
CA ASP A 20 22.73 11.70 0.77
C ASP A 20 23.76 11.20 1.79
N ALA A 21 24.05 12.01 2.82
CA ALA A 21 24.97 11.64 3.90
C ALA A 21 24.46 10.51 4.81
N LEU A 22 23.15 10.19 4.77
CA LEU A 22 22.59 9.07 5.54
C LEU A 22 22.83 7.72 4.85
N ILE A 23 22.98 7.69 3.52
CA ILE A 23 23.03 6.44 2.75
C ILE A 23 24.23 5.60 3.18
N ASP A 24 23.94 4.46 3.80
CA ASP A 24 24.92 3.45 4.18
C ASP A 24 25.14 2.48 3.02
N THR A 25 26.14 2.75 2.19
CA THR A 25 26.42 1.97 0.97
C THR A 25 26.76 0.49 1.23
N GLU A 26 27.22 0.14 2.43
CA GLU A 26 27.50 -1.25 2.82
C GLU A 26 26.27 -1.95 3.42
N GLY A 27 25.20 -1.20 3.71
CA GLY A 27 24.00 -1.73 4.36
C GLY A 27 23.23 -2.77 3.54
N ASP A 28 23.47 -2.83 2.23
CA ASP A 28 22.85 -3.83 1.35
C ASP A 28 23.34 -5.26 1.66
N ASP A 29 24.56 -5.42 2.19
CA ASP A 29 25.15 -6.72 2.56
C ASP A 29 24.51 -7.34 3.81
N ARG A 30 23.66 -6.59 4.52
CA ARG A 30 22.84 -7.12 5.63
C ARG A 30 21.77 -8.10 5.14
N PHE A 31 21.42 -8.06 3.86
CA PHE A 31 20.44 -8.96 3.28
C PHE A 31 21.10 -10.26 2.77
N GLY A 32 20.56 -11.40 3.18
CA GLY A 32 20.82 -12.65 2.48
C GLY A 32 20.30 -12.62 1.04
N TYR A 33 20.82 -13.50 0.18
CA TYR A 33 20.46 -13.57 -1.24
C TYR A 33 18.94 -13.60 -1.51
N PHE A 34 18.18 -14.38 -0.75
CA PHE A 34 16.72 -14.43 -0.89
C PHE A 34 16.04 -13.09 -0.58
N GLY A 35 16.54 -12.36 0.42
CA GLY A 35 16.07 -11.02 0.76
C GLY A 35 16.32 -10.05 -0.40
N LEU A 36 17.55 -10.01 -0.92
CA LEU A 36 17.90 -9.18 -2.07
C LEU A 36 17.09 -9.53 -3.32
N ARG A 37 16.93 -10.83 -3.61
CA ARG A 37 16.12 -11.30 -4.75
C ARG A 37 14.66 -10.91 -4.61
N THR A 38 14.12 -10.94 -3.38
CA THR A 38 12.74 -10.53 -3.09
C THR A 38 12.56 -9.03 -3.28
N LEU A 39 13.46 -8.20 -2.73
CA LEU A 39 13.46 -6.75 -2.96
C LEU A 39 13.54 -6.42 -4.45
N HIS A 40 14.53 -6.98 -5.15
CA HIS A 40 14.72 -6.75 -6.58
C HIS A 40 13.50 -7.17 -7.40
N SER A 41 12.90 -8.32 -7.13
CA SER A 41 11.78 -8.83 -7.93
C SER A 41 10.48 -8.08 -7.70
N ARG A 42 10.22 -7.61 -6.47
CA ARG A 42 8.91 -7.08 -6.07
C ARG A 42 8.92 -5.59 -5.71
N TYR A 43 9.88 -5.13 -4.92
CA TYR A 43 9.78 -3.85 -4.18
C TYR A 43 10.50 -2.67 -4.80
N LEU A 44 11.69 -2.89 -5.36
CA LEU A 44 12.49 -1.81 -5.92
C LEU A 44 11.79 -1.22 -7.15
N LEU A 45 11.73 0.12 -7.22
CA LEU A 45 11.13 0.80 -8.35
C LEU A 45 11.86 0.44 -9.64
N ARG A 46 11.07 0.41 -10.72
CA ARG A 46 11.54 0.08 -12.06
C ARG A 46 11.25 1.21 -13.01
N HIS A 47 12.18 1.44 -13.93
CA HIS A 47 11.98 2.39 -15.01
C HIS A 47 10.70 2.03 -15.81
N PRO A 48 9.81 3.00 -16.13
CA PRO A 48 8.51 2.71 -16.74
C PRO A 48 8.61 1.98 -18.09
N ILE A 49 9.60 2.34 -18.90
CA ILE A 49 9.82 1.78 -20.25
C ILE A 49 10.74 0.55 -20.23
N THR A 50 12.00 0.70 -19.82
CA THR A 50 12.99 -0.39 -19.86
C THR A 50 12.78 -1.49 -18.82
N ARG A 51 11.94 -1.26 -17.80
CA ARG A 51 11.66 -2.15 -16.67
C ARG A 51 12.89 -2.56 -15.85
N LYS A 52 14.04 -1.95 -16.08
CA LYS A 52 15.24 -2.10 -15.24
C LYS A 52 14.97 -1.54 -13.85
N VAL A 53 15.51 -2.20 -12.83
CA VAL A 53 15.48 -1.68 -11.46
C VAL A 53 16.31 -0.40 -11.41
N ILE A 54 15.79 0.63 -10.74
CA ILE A 54 16.43 1.95 -10.63
C ILE A 54 16.75 2.34 -9.18
N GLU A 55 16.49 1.46 -8.22
CA GLU A 55 16.78 1.68 -6.80
C GLU A 55 17.76 0.63 -6.29
N THR A 56 18.55 1.00 -5.28
CA THR A 56 19.20 0.07 -4.36
C THR A 56 18.32 -0.13 -3.12
N PRO A 57 18.49 -1.19 -2.32
CA PRO A 57 17.78 -1.34 -1.05
C PRO A 57 17.88 -0.11 -0.14
N GLN A 58 19.05 0.53 -0.01
CA GLN A 58 19.17 1.77 0.78
C GLN A 58 18.32 2.93 0.23
N HIS A 59 18.39 3.21 -1.08
CA HIS A 59 17.58 4.26 -1.69
C HIS A 59 16.07 3.96 -1.55
N PHE A 60 15.71 2.69 -1.68
CA PHE A 60 14.34 2.22 -1.46
C PHE A 60 13.86 2.52 -0.03
N MET A 61 14.65 2.21 0.99
CA MET A 61 14.32 2.52 2.39
C MET A 61 14.25 4.03 2.62
N LEU A 62 15.20 4.79 2.06
CA LEU A 62 15.19 6.24 2.21
C LEU A 62 13.95 6.86 1.54
N ARG A 63 13.56 6.40 0.34
CA ARG A 63 12.30 6.80 -0.29
C ARG A 63 11.11 6.51 0.61
N VAL A 64 11.04 5.31 1.20
CA VAL A 64 9.93 4.93 2.08
C VAL A 64 9.87 5.87 3.29
N ALA A 65 11.02 6.20 3.90
CA ALA A 65 11.08 7.13 5.03
C ALA A 65 10.70 8.55 4.61
N SER A 66 11.30 9.10 3.56
CA SER A 66 11.00 10.45 3.03
C SER A 66 9.55 10.60 2.56
N GLY A 67 8.95 9.52 2.05
CA GLY A 67 7.54 9.50 1.66
C GLY A 67 6.56 9.65 2.82
N LEU A 68 7.01 9.43 4.06
CA LEU A 68 6.24 9.57 5.29
C LEU A 68 6.51 10.89 6.03
N ALA A 69 7.37 11.76 5.51
CA ALA A 69 7.62 13.07 6.10
C ALA A 69 6.31 13.87 6.24
N GLU A 70 6.06 14.43 7.42
CA GLU A 70 4.84 15.20 7.71
C GLU A 70 4.90 16.63 7.13
N ASP A 71 6.09 17.18 6.98
CA ASP A 71 6.36 18.49 6.40
C ASP A 71 7.81 18.58 5.92
N ASP A 72 8.25 19.80 5.55
CA ASP A 72 9.59 20.06 5.03
C ASP A 72 10.57 20.58 6.10
N THR A 73 10.23 20.48 7.38
CA THR A 73 11.05 21.01 8.47
C THR A 73 12.26 20.13 8.78
N ASN A 74 13.25 20.70 9.48
CA ASN A 74 14.39 19.92 10.01
C ASN A 74 13.94 18.82 10.99
N ARG A 75 12.83 19.04 11.71
CA ARG A 75 12.26 18.02 12.59
C ARG A 75 11.78 16.81 11.78
N ALA A 76 11.00 17.03 10.72
CA ALA A 76 10.58 15.93 9.84
C ALA A 76 11.79 15.22 9.22
N LEU A 77 12.85 15.96 8.88
CA LEU A 77 14.12 15.40 8.42
C LEU A 77 14.78 14.48 9.48
N ASP A 78 14.76 14.86 10.75
CA ASP A 78 15.29 14.05 11.86
C ASP A 78 14.48 12.76 12.03
N GLU A 79 13.15 12.84 11.93
CA GLU A 79 12.24 11.69 11.98
C GLU A 79 12.46 10.75 10.79
N VAL A 80 12.65 11.29 9.58
CA VAL A 80 13.02 10.52 8.37
C VAL A 80 14.35 9.80 8.58
N ALA A 81 15.36 10.48 9.13
CA ALA A 81 16.67 9.89 9.39
C ALA A 81 16.59 8.73 10.41
N ALA A 82 15.80 8.92 11.48
CA ALA A 82 15.56 7.88 12.48
C ALA A 82 14.86 6.66 11.87
N LEU A 83 13.81 6.87 11.07
CA LEU A 83 13.08 5.78 10.42
C LEU A 83 13.93 5.05 9.39
N TYR A 84 14.70 5.78 8.57
CA TYR A 84 15.68 5.20 7.66
C TYR A 84 16.69 4.33 8.41
N GLY A 85 17.25 4.82 9.52
CA GLY A 85 18.22 4.06 10.32
C GLY A 85 17.66 2.74 10.86
N LEU A 86 16.41 2.74 11.33
CA LEU A 86 15.72 1.51 11.76
C LEU A 86 15.55 0.50 10.62
N MET A 87 15.15 0.97 9.43
CA MET A 87 14.98 0.10 8.26
C MET A 87 16.32 -0.39 7.70
N SER A 88 17.33 0.47 7.61
CA SER A 88 18.67 0.16 7.08
C SER A 88 19.39 -0.89 7.92
N ARG A 89 19.18 -0.89 9.24
CA ARG A 89 19.69 -1.92 10.15
C ARG A 89 18.82 -3.16 10.24
N LEU A 90 17.66 -3.17 9.56
CA LEU A 90 16.64 -4.22 9.61
C LEU A 90 16.01 -4.42 11.01
N ASP A 91 16.06 -3.39 11.86
CA ASP A 91 15.43 -3.39 13.19
C ASP A 91 13.89 -3.36 13.06
N TYR A 92 13.38 -2.75 11.99
CA TYR A 92 11.96 -2.62 11.70
C TYR A 92 11.70 -2.47 10.20
N LEU A 93 10.64 -3.09 9.68
CA LEU A 93 10.13 -2.84 8.33
C LEU A 93 8.61 -2.68 8.37
N PRO A 94 8.04 -1.66 7.70
CA PRO A 94 6.59 -1.50 7.60
C PRO A 94 5.97 -2.53 6.65
N SER A 95 4.63 -2.52 6.60
CA SER A 95 3.86 -3.42 5.74
C SER A 95 4.18 -3.26 4.25
N SER A 96 3.92 -4.30 3.45
CA SER A 96 4.25 -4.31 2.03
C SER A 96 3.66 -3.15 1.21
N PRO A 97 2.39 -2.73 1.40
CA PRO A 97 1.84 -1.56 0.69
C PRO A 97 2.58 -0.27 1.02
N THR A 98 2.98 -0.07 2.27
CA THR A 98 3.83 1.07 2.67
C THR A 98 5.16 1.04 1.92
N LEU A 99 5.81 -0.13 1.88
CA LEU A 99 7.08 -0.32 1.16
C LEU A 99 6.96 -0.06 -0.35
N PHE A 100 5.88 -0.52 -0.99
CA PHE A 100 5.65 -0.32 -2.42
C PHE A 100 5.38 1.13 -2.77
N ASN A 101 4.49 1.78 -2.01
CA ASN A 101 3.82 2.98 -2.48
C ASN A 101 4.28 4.26 -1.78
N SER A 102 4.97 4.18 -0.63
CA SER A 102 5.49 5.37 0.05
C SER A 102 6.44 6.16 -0.86
N GLY A 103 6.25 7.48 -0.90
CA GLY A 103 7.02 8.40 -1.74
C GLY A 103 6.68 8.38 -3.23
N THR A 104 5.74 7.52 -3.67
CA THR A 104 5.30 7.44 -5.07
C THR A 104 4.10 8.35 -5.34
N ARG A 105 3.78 8.61 -6.62
CA ARG A 105 2.62 9.45 -7.01
C ARG A 105 1.27 8.95 -6.49
N HIS A 106 1.14 7.66 -6.20
CA HIS A 106 -0.09 7.06 -5.68
C HIS A 106 0.18 6.33 -4.36
N PRO A 107 0.31 7.06 -3.24
CA PRO A 107 0.74 6.50 -1.96
C PRO A 107 -0.40 5.81 -1.21
N GLN A 108 -0.92 4.71 -1.76
CA GLN A 108 -1.82 3.83 -1.02
C GLN A 108 -0.98 2.93 -0.11
N MET A 109 -1.03 3.15 1.20
CA MET A 109 -0.11 2.49 2.14
C MET A 109 -0.80 1.51 3.09
N SER A 110 -2.12 1.37 2.99
CA SER A 110 -2.92 0.52 3.89
C SER A 110 -3.02 -0.91 3.37
N SER A 111 -2.84 -1.89 4.25
CA SER A 111 -2.92 -3.30 3.85
C SER A 111 -4.33 -3.86 3.80
N CYS A 112 -5.21 -3.43 4.68
CA CYS A 112 -6.50 -4.06 4.89
C CYS A 112 -7.63 -3.04 4.94
N TYR A 113 -8.79 -3.45 4.43
CA TYR A 113 -10.03 -2.70 4.47
C TYR A 113 -11.13 -3.55 5.07
N LEU A 114 -11.91 -2.96 5.96
CA LEU A 114 -13.12 -3.59 6.51
C LEU A 114 -14.34 -2.86 5.96
N LEU A 115 -15.14 -3.60 5.21
CA LEU A 115 -16.40 -3.13 4.66
C LEU A 115 -17.56 -3.71 5.48
N ASP A 116 -18.49 -2.84 5.83
CA ASP A 116 -19.70 -3.23 6.52
C ASP A 116 -20.66 -3.98 5.59
N SER A 117 -21.53 -4.81 6.16
CA SER A 117 -22.52 -5.59 5.40
C SER A 117 -23.41 -4.65 4.58
N PRO A 118 -23.67 -4.98 3.30
CA PRO A 118 -24.69 -4.27 2.53
C PRO A 118 -26.05 -4.36 3.25
N LEU A 119 -26.94 -3.42 2.93
CA LEU A 119 -28.34 -3.56 3.28
C LEU A 119 -28.93 -4.75 2.51
N ASP A 120 -30.03 -5.29 3.00
CA ASP A 120 -30.72 -6.44 2.41
C ASP A 120 -31.54 -6.08 1.17
N GLU A 121 -30.90 -5.37 0.24
CA GLU A 121 -31.46 -4.80 -0.98
C GLU A 121 -30.43 -4.91 -2.12
N LEU A 122 -30.91 -5.15 -3.35
CA LEU A 122 -30.06 -5.49 -4.49
C LEU A 122 -29.03 -4.39 -4.81
N ASP A 123 -29.47 -3.13 -4.83
CA ASP A 123 -28.60 -2.00 -5.15
C ASP A 123 -27.46 -1.87 -4.14
N SER A 124 -27.73 -2.06 -2.84
CA SER A 124 -26.71 -2.00 -1.81
C SER A 124 -25.67 -3.13 -1.93
N ILE A 125 -26.09 -4.31 -2.38
CA ILE A 125 -25.18 -5.43 -2.65
C ILE A 125 -24.24 -5.08 -3.82
N TYR A 126 -24.78 -4.55 -4.92
CA TYR A 126 -23.97 -4.17 -6.09
C TYR A 126 -23.05 -2.97 -5.82
N ASP A 127 -23.50 -1.99 -5.05
CA ASP A 127 -22.66 -0.90 -4.58
C ASP A 127 -21.45 -1.43 -3.79
N ARG A 128 -21.67 -2.48 -2.99
CA ARG A 128 -20.60 -3.09 -2.21
C ARG A 128 -19.60 -3.83 -3.11
N TYR A 129 -20.04 -4.52 -4.15
CA TYR A 129 -19.10 -5.08 -5.15
C TYR A 129 -18.29 -4.01 -5.84
N HIS A 130 -18.92 -2.90 -6.21
CA HIS A 130 -18.21 -1.79 -6.84
C HIS A 130 -17.12 -1.24 -5.91
N GLN A 131 -17.40 -1.10 -4.62
CA GLN A 131 -16.38 -0.72 -3.63
C GLN A 131 -15.26 -1.76 -3.51
N VAL A 132 -15.60 -3.05 -3.44
CA VAL A 132 -14.62 -4.15 -3.39
C VAL A 132 -13.72 -4.11 -4.62
N ALA A 133 -14.26 -3.92 -5.82
CA ALA A 133 -13.50 -3.83 -7.06
C ALA A 133 -12.54 -2.63 -7.05
N ARG A 134 -13.01 -1.46 -6.59
CA ARG A 134 -12.18 -0.25 -6.47
C ARG A 134 -11.03 -0.41 -5.46
N LEU A 135 -11.28 -1.03 -4.32
CA LEU A 135 -10.26 -1.27 -3.30
C LEU A 135 -9.26 -2.35 -3.74
N SER A 136 -9.74 -3.40 -4.40
CA SER A 136 -8.90 -4.51 -4.91
C SER A 136 -7.89 -4.02 -5.95
N LYS A 137 -8.24 -3.00 -6.75
CA LYS A 137 -7.31 -2.35 -7.70
C LYS A 137 -6.01 -1.89 -7.03
N HIS A 138 -6.07 -1.53 -5.75
CA HIS A 138 -4.93 -1.03 -4.99
C HIS A 138 -4.29 -2.08 -4.06
N ALA A 139 -4.54 -3.37 -4.32
CA ALA A 139 -3.89 -4.51 -3.66
C ALA A 139 -4.05 -4.60 -2.13
N GLY A 140 -5.09 -4.00 -1.57
CA GLY A 140 -5.47 -4.20 -0.17
C GLY A 140 -6.31 -5.47 0.03
N GLY A 141 -6.08 -6.19 1.12
CA GLY A 141 -6.98 -7.25 1.58
C GLY A 141 -8.32 -6.66 2.04
N ILE A 142 -9.42 -7.38 1.79
CA ILE A 142 -10.77 -6.88 2.07
C ILE A 142 -11.51 -7.89 2.95
N GLY A 143 -11.95 -7.44 4.12
CA GLY A 143 -12.96 -8.12 4.93
C GLY A 143 -14.31 -7.49 4.64
N LEU A 144 -15.31 -8.30 4.29
CA LEU A 144 -16.68 -7.85 4.04
C LEU A 144 -17.66 -8.74 4.80
N SER A 145 -18.46 -8.12 5.66
CA SER A 145 -19.56 -8.82 6.35
C SER A 145 -20.75 -9.00 5.41
N TYR A 146 -21.54 -10.06 5.62
CA TYR A 146 -22.83 -10.30 4.95
C TYR A 146 -23.96 -10.55 5.95
N SER A 147 -23.77 -10.16 7.22
CA SER A 147 -24.68 -10.48 8.32
C SER A 147 -26.11 -9.93 8.17
N ARG A 148 -26.31 -8.87 7.38
CA ARG A 148 -27.64 -8.27 7.17
C ARG A 148 -28.43 -8.94 6.04
N ILE A 149 -27.79 -9.69 5.15
CA ILE A 149 -28.45 -10.27 3.99
C ILE A 149 -29.30 -11.48 4.41
N ARG A 150 -30.55 -11.51 3.93
CA ARG A 150 -31.49 -12.59 4.26
C ARG A 150 -30.99 -13.96 3.82
N SER A 151 -31.32 -14.98 4.61
CA SER A 151 -30.96 -16.37 4.33
C SER A 151 -31.80 -16.98 3.21
N ARG A 152 -31.37 -18.14 2.71
CA ARG A 152 -32.09 -18.93 1.70
C ARG A 152 -33.49 -19.29 2.21
N GLY A 153 -34.49 -19.17 1.34
CA GLY A 153 -35.90 -19.43 1.67
C GLY A 153 -36.62 -18.24 2.31
N SER A 154 -35.94 -17.11 2.54
CA SER A 154 -36.60 -15.89 3.02
C SER A 154 -37.47 -15.27 1.93
N LEU A 155 -38.66 -14.78 2.30
CA LEU A 155 -39.61 -14.17 1.37
C LEU A 155 -39.06 -12.87 0.75
N ILE A 156 -39.31 -12.68 -0.54
CA ILE A 156 -39.08 -11.43 -1.29
C ILE A 156 -40.43 -10.82 -1.62
N ARG A 157 -40.85 -9.81 -0.85
CA ARG A 157 -42.19 -9.20 -0.97
C ARG A 157 -42.49 -8.65 -2.37
N GLY A 158 -41.51 -8.01 -3.01
CA GLY A 158 -41.70 -7.36 -4.32
C GLY A 158 -41.96 -8.31 -5.49
N THR A 159 -41.44 -9.55 -5.43
CA THR A 159 -41.57 -10.54 -6.51
C THR A 159 -42.40 -11.75 -6.11
N ASN A 160 -42.88 -11.80 -4.86
CA ASN A 160 -43.54 -12.96 -4.26
C ASN A 160 -42.73 -14.27 -4.38
N GLY A 161 -41.41 -14.16 -4.48
CA GLY A 161 -40.47 -15.28 -4.56
C GLY A 161 -39.72 -15.52 -3.25
N HIS A 162 -38.78 -16.47 -3.26
CA HIS A 162 -37.91 -16.77 -2.13
C HIS A 162 -36.45 -16.51 -2.48
N SER A 163 -35.67 -15.99 -1.53
CA SER A 163 -34.25 -15.72 -1.68
C SER A 163 -33.44 -17.01 -1.80
N ASN A 164 -32.37 -16.96 -2.60
CA ASN A 164 -31.37 -18.03 -2.68
C ASN A 164 -30.26 -17.91 -1.61
N GLY A 165 -30.33 -16.88 -0.75
CA GLY A 165 -29.35 -16.59 0.30
C GLY A 165 -28.08 -15.93 -0.24
N ILE A 166 -27.01 -15.96 0.56
CA ILE A 166 -25.74 -15.25 0.26
C ILE A 166 -24.82 -16.00 -0.72
N VAL A 167 -24.95 -17.33 -0.86
CA VAL A 167 -24.01 -18.13 -1.66
C VAL A 167 -23.92 -17.67 -3.12
N PRO A 168 -25.03 -17.35 -3.83
CA PRO A 168 -24.94 -16.83 -5.19
C PRO A 168 -24.22 -15.49 -5.30
N PHE A 169 -24.28 -14.66 -4.26
CA PHE A 169 -23.60 -13.37 -4.20
C PHE A 169 -22.09 -13.53 -3.89
N LEU A 170 -21.66 -14.62 -3.26
CA LEU A 170 -20.26 -14.82 -2.90
C LEU A 170 -19.44 -15.60 -3.94
N LYS A 171 -20.08 -16.08 -5.00
CA LYS A 171 -19.41 -16.74 -6.12
C LYS A 171 -18.83 -15.73 -7.09
#